data_AF-A0A917A515-F1
#
_entry.id   AF-A0A917A515-F1
#
_cell.length_a   1.000
_cell.length_b   1.000
_cell.length_c   1.000
_cell.angle_alpha   90.00
_cell.angle_beta   90.00
_cell.angle_gamma   90.00
#
_symmetry.space_group_name_H-M   'P 1'
#
loop_
_entity.id
_entity.type
_entity.pdbx_description
1 polymer ?
#
loop_
_entity_poly.entity_id
_entity_poly.type
_entity_poly.pdbx_seq_one_letter_code
_entity_poly.pdbx_strand_id
1 'polypeptide(L)'
;MFKNLFQKPLVIEPTFYENGSEILGVFPIRDSDDKILLPKYPEQLYQVDGKQVTEFRILAIISDEESVIADLPFREGLGQLSSKVAKETDSQIILNPISRSELHQLFVG
;
A
#
# COMPACT_ATOMS: atom_id res chain seq x y z
N MET A 1 -18.14 -27.57 3.32
CA MET A 1 -16.78 -27.29 2.80
C MET A 1 -16.42 -25.87 3.22
N PHE A 2 -15.72 -25.70 4.35
CA PHE A 2 -15.37 -24.39 4.91
C PHE A 2 -14.05 -23.89 4.33
N LYS A 3 -14.01 -23.52 3.05
CA LYS A 3 -12.75 -23.09 2.42
C LYS A 3 -12.40 -21.60 2.60
N ASN A 4 -13.33 -20.74 2.99
CA ASN A 4 -13.14 -19.28 2.89
C ASN A 4 -13.39 -18.48 4.19
N LEU A 5 -13.42 -19.08 5.38
CA LEU A 5 -13.77 -18.32 6.59
C LEU A 5 -12.64 -17.43 7.14
N PHE A 6 -11.37 -17.64 6.75
CA PHE A 6 -10.23 -16.94 7.34
C PHE A 6 -9.08 -16.68 6.35
N GLN A 7 -9.36 -16.14 5.17
CA GLN A 7 -8.28 -15.56 4.36
C GLN A 7 -7.68 -14.37 5.12
N LYS A 8 -6.44 -14.54 5.58
CA LYS A 8 -5.68 -13.46 6.21
C LYS A 8 -5.34 -12.43 5.13
N PRO A 9 -5.55 -11.13 5.39
CA PRO A 9 -5.09 -10.09 4.48
C PRO A 9 -3.57 -10.20 4.24
N LEU A 10 -3.16 -9.95 3.01
CA LEU A 10 -1.78 -9.76 2.61
C LEU A 10 -1.26 -8.46 3.24
N VAL A 11 -0.24 -8.55 4.08
CA VAL A 11 0.42 -7.39 4.67
C VAL A 11 1.39 -6.81 3.64
N ILE A 12 1.25 -5.52 3.34
CA ILE A 12 2.19 -4.81 2.47
C ILE A 12 3.12 -3.99 3.35
N GLU A 13 4.39 -4.33 3.33
CA GLU A 13 5.45 -3.63 4.05
C GLU A 13 6.12 -2.60 3.13
N PRO A 14 6.59 -1.46 3.66
CA PRO A 14 7.33 -0.50 2.88
C PRO A 14 8.75 -1.00 2.61
N THR A 15 9.25 -0.71 1.42
CA THR A 15 10.69 -0.77 1.13
C THR A 15 11.31 0.60 1.41
N PHE A 16 12.47 0.62 2.07
CA PHE A 16 13.13 1.87 2.44
C PHE A 16 14.25 2.23 1.47
N TYR A 17 14.34 3.51 1.14
CA TYR A 17 15.36 4.07 0.27
C TYR A 17 16.01 5.29 0.94
N GLU A 18 17.33 5.42 0.79
CA GLU A 18 18.04 6.62 1.18
C GLU A 18 18.04 7.64 0.04
N ASN A 19 17.70 8.89 0.36
CA ASN A 19 17.80 10.02 -0.54
C ASN A 19 18.63 11.12 0.14
N GLY A 20 19.95 11.07 -0.04
CA GLY A 20 20.86 11.96 0.67
C GLY A 20 20.85 11.67 2.18
N SER A 21 20.37 12.62 2.98
CA SER A 21 20.21 12.45 4.44
C SER A 21 18.84 11.95 4.87
N GLU A 22 17.91 11.83 3.93
CA GLU A 22 16.50 11.50 4.18
C GLU A 22 16.21 10.02 3.87
N ILE A 23 15.17 9.47 4.51
CA ILE A 23 14.76 8.07 4.35
C ILE A 23 13.32 8.05 3.89
N LEU A 24 13.08 7.42 2.74
CA LEU A 24 11.77 7.28 2.12
C LEU A 24 11.24 5.85 2.32
N GLY A 25 10.00 5.71 2.75
CA GLY A 25 9.31 4.42 2.84
C GLY A 25 8.30 4.25 1.71
N VAL A 26 8.47 3.26 0.85
CA VAL A 26 7.63 3.07 -0.33
C VAL A 26 6.81 1.79 -0.20
N PHE A 27 5.49 1.91 -0.17
CA PHE A 27 4.56 0.78 -0.18
C PHE A 27 4.23 0.36 -1.62
N PRO A 28 4.68 -0.81 -2.08
CA PRO A 28 4.33 -1.30 -3.41
C PRO A 28 2.90 -1.87 -3.40
N ILE A 29 1.99 -1.24 -4.13
CA ILE A 29 0.61 -1.72 -4.31
C ILE A 29 0.50 -2.37 -5.69
N ARG A 30 0.10 -3.64 -5.68
CA ARG A 30 -0.09 -4.47 -6.88
C ARG A 30 -1.52 -4.98 -6.94
N ASP A 31 -1.92 -5.46 -8.10
CA ASP A 31 -3.13 -6.26 -8.24
C ASP A 31 -3.01 -7.53 -7.39
N SER A 32 -4.10 -7.89 -6.70
CA SER A 32 -4.13 -8.97 -5.72
C SER A 32 -5.54 -9.55 -5.60
N ASP A 33 -5.62 -10.88 -5.61
CA ASP A 33 -6.85 -11.64 -5.32
C ASP A 33 -7.15 -11.70 -3.82
N ASP A 34 -6.16 -11.40 -2.97
CA ASP A 34 -6.30 -11.33 -1.52
C ASP A 34 -6.57 -9.89 -1.05
N LYS A 35 -7.23 -9.76 0.11
CA LYS A 35 -7.36 -8.48 0.81
C LYS A 35 -5.98 -7.94 1.16
N ILE A 36 -5.80 -6.62 1.09
CA ILE A 36 -4.54 -5.96 1.41
C ILE A 36 -4.65 -5.27 2.76
N LEU A 37 -3.63 -5.39 3.62
CA LEU A 37 -3.50 -4.69 4.89
C LEU A 37 -2.42 -3.61 4.78
N LEU A 38 -2.79 -2.38 5.08
CA LEU A 38 -1.88 -1.23 5.17
C LEU A 38 -1.93 -0.60 6.57
N PRO A 39 -0.83 -0.03 7.04
CA PRO A 39 -0.84 0.79 8.24
C PRO A 39 -1.60 2.10 7.97
N LYS A 40 -2.41 2.54 8.92
CA LYS A 40 -3.09 3.85 8.83
C LYS A 40 -2.11 5.00 9.05
N TYR A 41 -1.11 4.82 9.93
CA TYR A 41 -0.12 5.84 10.28
C TYR A 41 1.29 5.25 10.23
N PRO A 42 1.87 5.01 9.03
CA PRO A 42 3.21 4.42 8.90
C PRO A 42 4.31 5.23 9.60
N GLU A 43 4.15 6.55 9.71
CA GLU A 43 5.05 7.46 10.42
C GLU A 43 5.19 7.18 11.92
N GLN A 44 4.22 6.45 12.51
CA GLN A 44 4.27 6.04 13.91
C GLN A 44 4.88 4.64 14.10
N LEU A 45 5.09 3.90 13.01
CA LEU A 45 5.41 2.48 13.04
C LEU A 45 6.84 2.16 12.59
N TYR A 46 7.40 2.94 11.67
CA TYR A 46 8.66 2.61 11.04
C TYR A 46 9.78 3.60 11.37
N GLN A 47 10.95 3.03 11.61
CA GLN A 47 12.25 3.70 11.75
C GLN A 47 13.31 2.82 11.10
N VAL A 48 14.37 3.43 10.57
CA VAL A 48 15.51 2.72 9.96
C VAL A 48 16.77 3.13 10.70
N ASP A 49 17.44 2.16 11.33
CA ASP A 49 18.63 2.39 12.16
C ASP A 49 18.46 3.50 13.22
N GLY A 50 17.26 3.56 13.82
CA GLY A 50 16.88 4.58 14.81
C GLY A 50 16.62 5.97 14.22
N LYS A 51 16.72 6.15 12.91
CA LYS A 51 16.34 7.38 12.20
C LYS A 51 14.86 7.32 11.80
N GLN A 52 14.20 8.46 11.87
CA GLN A 52 12.82 8.59 11.39
C GLN A 52 12.79 8.54 9.86
N VAL A 53 11.75 7.89 9.32
CA VAL A 53 11.42 7.92 7.90
C VAL A 53 10.74 9.26 7.62
N THR A 54 11.28 10.04 6.69
CA THR A 54 10.85 11.43 6.44
C THR A 54 9.58 11.50 5.61
N GLU A 55 9.37 10.53 4.72
CA GLU A 55 8.19 10.47 3.87
C GLU A 55 7.80 9.02 3.57
N PHE A 56 6.48 8.80 3.45
CA PHE A 56 5.94 7.56 2.92
C PHE A 56 5.23 7.79 1.59
N ARG A 57 5.35 6.83 0.68
CA ARG A 57 4.78 6.87 -0.66
C ARG A 57 4.08 5.56 -1.00
N ILE A 58 3.08 5.64 -1.86
CA ILE A 58 2.45 4.48 -2.49
C ILE A 58 2.94 4.43 -3.93
N LEU A 59 3.49 3.27 -4.30
CA LEU A 59 3.94 2.96 -5.65
C LEU A 59 2.97 1.94 -6.25
N ALA A 60 2.10 2.36 -7.17
CA ALA A 60 1.18 1.47 -7.85
C ALA A 60 1.92 0.79 -9.02
N ILE A 61 1.92 -0.54 -9.03
CA ILE A 61 2.67 -1.37 -9.97
C ILE A 61 1.73 -2.38 -10.62
N ILE A 62 1.80 -2.51 -11.95
CA ILE A 62 1.13 -3.59 -12.65
C ILE A 62 2.06 -4.81 -12.65
N SER A 63 1.59 -5.94 -12.10
CA SER A 63 2.45 -7.08 -11.74
C SER A 63 3.13 -7.80 -12.91
N ASP A 64 2.50 -7.87 -14.08
CA ASP A 64 3.01 -8.61 -15.25
C ASP A 64 4.04 -7.83 -16.07
N GLU A 65 3.99 -6.50 -16.01
CA GLU A 65 4.88 -5.60 -16.74
C GLU A 65 5.97 -4.99 -15.86
N GLU A 66 5.91 -5.22 -14.54
CA GLU A 66 6.69 -4.50 -13.51
C GLU A 66 6.68 -2.98 -13.72
N SER A 67 5.60 -2.47 -14.34
CA SER A 67 5.48 -1.08 -14.73
C SER A 67 4.88 -0.28 -13.58
N VAL A 68 5.60 0.76 -13.16
CA VAL A 68 5.09 1.76 -12.23
C VAL A 68 4.10 2.65 -12.98
N ILE A 69 2.86 2.69 -12.50
CA ILE A 69 1.80 3.51 -13.10
C ILE A 69 1.48 4.75 -12.27
N ALA A 70 1.86 4.77 -10.99
CA ALA A 70 1.80 5.96 -10.16
C ALA A 70 2.80 5.87 -9.01
N ASP A 71 3.35 7.03 -8.65
CA ASP A 71 4.16 7.24 -7.45
C ASP A 71 3.62 8.47 -6.73
N LEU A 72 2.96 8.26 -5.59
CA LEU A 72 2.22 9.31 -4.87
C LEU A 72 2.60 9.35 -3.40
N PRO A 73 2.53 10.53 -2.75
CA PRO A 73 2.54 10.61 -1.29
C PRO A 73 1.50 9.67 -0.67
N PHE A 74 1.85 9.01 0.44
CA PHE A 74 1.05 7.93 1.03
C PHE A 74 -0.42 8.32 1.26
N ARG A 75 -0.67 9.53 1.74
CA ARG A 75 -2.03 10.05 2.00
C ARG A 75 -2.85 10.22 0.73
N GLU A 76 -2.22 10.70 -0.35
CA GLU A 76 -2.87 10.85 -1.65
C GLU A 76 -3.16 9.49 -2.28
N GLY A 77 -2.20 8.56 -2.22
CA GLY A 77 -2.39 7.18 -2.69
C GLY A 77 -3.49 6.44 -1.94
N LEU A 78 -3.61 6.63 -0.61
CA LEU A 78 -4.76 6.12 0.16
C LEU A 78 -6.09 6.73 -0.30
N GLY A 79 -6.08 8.02 -0.68
CA GLY A 79 -7.23 8.69 -1.28
C GLY A 79 -7.71 7.97 -2.54
N GLN A 80 -6.79 7.60 -3.44
CA GLN A 80 -7.11 6.83 -4.65
C GLN A 80 -7.72 5.46 -4.30
N LEU A 81 -7.22 4.81 -3.25
CA LEU A 81 -7.68 3.50 -2.80
C LEU A 81 -8.96 3.53 -1.95
N SER A 82 -9.53 4.70 -1.66
CA SER A 82 -10.64 4.87 -0.71
C SER A 82 -11.88 4.02 -1.05
N SER A 83 -12.21 3.89 -2.34
CA SER A 83 -13.32 3.06 -2.82
C SER A 83 -13.13 1.56 -2.57
N LYS A 84 -11.90 1.13 -2.27
CA LYS A 84 -11.53 -0.26 -1.98
C LYS A 84 -11.44 -0.57 -0.49
N VAL A 85 -11.62 0.41 0.40
CA VAL A 85 -11.56 0.19 1.85
C VAL A 85 -12.70 -0.74 2.28
N ALA A 86 -12.33 -1.93 2.76
CA ALA A 86 -13.25 -2.93 3.30
C ALA A 86 -13.48 -2.72 4.80
N LYS A 87 -12.45 -2.30 5.51
CA LYS A 87 -12.49 -2.02 6.95
C LYS A 87 -11.36 -1.08 7.32
N GLU A 88 -11.65 -0.17 8.24
CA GLU A 88 -10.67 0.72 8.85
C GLU A 88 -10.74 0.57 10.37
N THR A 89 -9.58 0.69 11.02
CA THR A 89 -9.42 0.68 12.47
C THR A 89 -8.56 1.88 12.88
N ASP A 90 -8.23 1.99 14.16
CA ASP A 90 -7.39 3.07 14.66
C ASP A 90 -5.96 3.02 14.10
N SER A 91 -5.45 1.83 13.72
CA SER A 91 -4.07 1.65 13.28
C SER A 91 -3.91 1.02 11.89
N GLN A 92 -4.97 0.43 11.34
CA GLN A 92 -4.89 -0.35 10.10
C GLN A 92 -6.05 -0.07 9.15
N ILE A 93 -5.75 -0.18 7.85
CA ILE A 93 -6.70 -0.14 6.74
C ILE A 93 -6.64 -1.51 6.04
N ILE A 94 -7.81 -2.11 5.81
CA ILE A 94 -7.96 -3.33 5.00
C ILE A 94 -8.66 -2.94 3.71
N LEU A 95 -8.04 -3.25 2.57
CA LEU A 95 -8.61 -3.09 1.24
C LEU A 95 -9.18 -4.43 0.76
N ASN A 96 -10.26 -4.36 0.00
CA ASN A 96 -10.73 -5.49 -0.81
C ASN A 96 -9.70 -5.85 -1.89
N PRO A 97 -9.76 -7.08 -2.45
CA PRO A 97 -9.00 -7.43 -3.64
C PRO A 97 -9.11 -6.37 -4.74
N ILE A 98 -8.01 -6.15 -5.46
CA ILE A 98 -7.90 -5.12 -6.49
C ILE A 98 -7.41 -5.82 -7.75
N SER A 99 -8.24 -5.85 -8.79
CA SER A 99 -7.81 -6.36 -10.09
C SER A 99 -6.91 -5.35 -10.82
N ARG A 100 -6.15 -5.81 -11.82
CA ARG A 100 -5.33 -4.94 -12.67
C ARG A 100 -6.10 -3.75 -13.26
N SER A 101 -7.28 -3.99 -13.84
CA SER A 101 -8.10 -2.93 -14.44
C SER A 101 -8.54 -1.90 -13.43
N GLU A 102 -8.88 -2.35 -12.21
CA GLU A 102 -9.26 -1.44 -11.12
C GLU A 102 -8.05 -0.66 -10.63
N LEU A 103 -6.89 -1.28 -10.47
CA LEU A 103 -5.66 -0.59 -10.10
C LEU A 103 -5.33 0.52 -11.11
N HIS A 104 -5.41 0.21 -12.41
CA HIS A 104 -5.21 1.21 -13.46
C HIS A 104 -6.26 2.34 -13.37
N GLN A 105 -7.54 2.01 -13.24
CA GLN A 105 -8.61 3.01 -13.13
C GLN A 105 -8.45 3.93 -11.91
N LEU A 106 -8.01 3.38 -10.76
CA LEU A 106 -7.85 4.14 -9.51
C LEU A 106 -6.69 5.14 -9.58
N PHE A 107 -5.62 4.83 -10.33
CA PHE A 107 -4.39 5.63 -10.32
C PHE A 107 -4.13 6.42 -11.61
N VAL A 108 -4.71 6.00 -12.74
CA VAL A 108 -4.45 6.61 -14.07
C VAL A 108 -5.71 7.24 -14.67
N GLY A 109 -6.88 6.66 -14.44
CA GLY A 109 -8.16 7.10 -15.03
C GLY A 109 -8.63 6.20 -16.16
#